data_AF-A0A183TPM8-F1
#
_entry.id   AF-A0A183TPM8-F1
#
_cell.length_a   1.000
_cell.length_b   1.000
_cell.length_c   1.000
_cell.angle_alpha   90.00
_cell.angle_beta   90.00
_cell.angle_gamma   90.00
#
_symmetry.space_group_name_H-M   'P 1'
#
loop_
_entity.id
_entity.type
_entity.pdbx_description
1 polymer ?
#
loop_
_entity_poly.entity_id
_entity_poly.type
_entity_poly.pdbx_seq_one_letter_code
_entity_poly.pdbx_strand_id
1 'polypeptide(L)'
;MKRCPKFDQIIRQELHVLELCKKEEAVDEQNIAKFYESFSWKGNICFVFELLCVNLYQIISRNNFQGLPCMTVKKMCACILTCLTFLHKHQIIHCDLKPENILIVHPGYPLVKVIDFGSSCHVGQSLYTYIQSRFYRAPEVILGMEYDTAIDIWSFGCITMELLTG
;
A
#
# COMPACT_ATOMS: atom_id res chain seq x y z
N MET A 1 18.16 -7.76 24.05
CA MET A 1 17.86 -6.41 23.51
C MET A 1 16.41 -6.07 23.83
N LYS A 2 16.13 -4.96 24.51
CA LYS A 2 14.76 -4.49 24.73
C LYS A 2 14.23 -3.90 23.41
N ARG A 3 13.02 -4.27 22.98
CA ARG A 3 12.39 -3.73 21.77
C ARG A 3 12.13 -2.23 21.92
N CYS A 4 12.26 -1.49 20.83
CA CYS A 4 11.91 -0.08 20.76
C CYS A 4 10.39 0.07 20.89
N PRO A 5 9.85 0.85 21.85
CA PRO A 5 8.41 1.03 22.04
C PRO A 5 7.67 1.51 20.78
N LYS A 6 8.35 2.28 19.92
CA LYS A 6 7.82 2.75 18.63
C LYS A 6 7.53 1.60 17.66
N PHE A 7 8.34 0.55 17.70
CA PHE A 7 8.21 -0.61 16.81
C PHE A 7 6.99 -1.46 17.19
N ASP A 8 6.72 -1.61 18.49
CA ASP A 8 5.53 -2.32 18.96
C ASP A 8 4.23 -1.55 18.64
N GLN A 9 4.29 -0.21 18.60
CA GLN A 9 3.15 0.62 18.18
C GLN A 9 2.84 0.46 16.70
N ILE A 10 3.85 0.51 15.84
CA ILE A 10 3.73 0.27 14.39
C ILE A 10 3.09 -1.10 14.12
N ILE A 11 3.60 -2.15 14.77
CA ILE A 11 3.08 -3.51 14.60
C ILE A 11 1.61 -3.61 15.02
N ARG A 12 1.23 -2.99 16.13
CA ARG A 12 -0.17 -3.01 16.60
C ARG A 12 -1.11 -2.31 15.62
N GLN A 13 -0.64 -1.20 15.05
CA GLN A 13 -1.40 -0.41 14.10
C GLN A 13 -1.59 -1.15 12.77
N GLU A 14 -0.51 -1.73 12.24
CA GLU A 14 -0.58 -2.58 11.05
C GLU A 14 -1.52 -3.78 11.27
N LEU A 15 -1.35 -4.49 12.39
CA LEU A 15 -2.22 -5.63 12.72
C LEU A 15 -3.70 -5.21 12.85
N HIS A 16 -3.97 -4.03 13.40
CA HIS A 16 -5.33 -3.51 13.50
C HIS A 16 -5.97 -3.30 12.12
N VAL A 17 -5.23 -2.69 11.20
CA VAL A 17 -5.68 -2.46 9.82
C VAL A 17 -5.89 -3.79 9.09
N LEU A 18 -4.94 -4.73 9.20
CA LEU A 18 -5.04 -6.04 8.56
C LEU A 18 -6.22 -6.87 9.07
N GLU A 19 -6.49 -6.86 10.38
CA GLU A 19 -7.65 -7.54 10.96
C GLU A 19 -8.98 -6.86 10.57
N LEU A 20 -8.99 -5.54 10.37
CA LEU A 20 -10.15 -4.85 9.81
C LEU A 20 -10.41 -5.30 8.38
N CYS A 21 -9.38 -5.30 7.52
CA CYS A 21 -9.49 -5.78 6.14
C CYS A 21 -10.03 -7.22 6.10
N LYS A 22 -9.52 -8.10 6.97
CA LYS A 22 -9.92 -9.51 7.05
C LYS A 22 -11.38 -9.76 7.44
N LYS A 23 -11.98 -8.88 8.26
CA LYS A 23 -13.36 -9.05 8.77
C LYS A 23 -14.44 -8.73 7.74
N GLU A 24 -14.12 -7.93 6.75
CA GLU A 24 -15.05 -7.61 5.66
C GLU A 24 -15.05 -8.79 4.67
N GLU A 25 -16.19 -9.48 4.53
CA GLU A 25 -16.33 -10.76 3.80
C GLU A 25 -15.88 -10.69 2.33
N ALA A 26 -15.70 -9.49 1.77
CA ALA A 26 -15.27 -9.21 0.41
C ALA A 26 -13.77 -8.86 0.26
N VAL A 27 -12.87 -9.42 1.08
CA VAL A 27 -11.40 -9.15 1.01
C VAL A 27 -10.83 -9.29 -0.40
N ASP A 28 -11.23 -10.34 -1.12
CA ASP A 28 -10.74 -10.58 -2.49
C ASP A 28 -11.22 -9.51 -3.49
N GLU A 29 -12.30 -8.78 -3.16
CA GLU A 29 -12.80 -7.66 -3.95
C GLU A 29 -12.12 -6.33 -3.60
N GLN A 30 -11.40 -6.23 -2.48
CA GLN A 30 -10.78 -4.98 -2.02
C GLN A 30 -9.43 -4.67 -2.68
N ASN A 31 -8.88 -5.60 -3.48
CA ASN A 31 -7.52 -5.49 -4.04
C ASN A 31 -6.45 -5.23 -2.96
N ILE A 32 -6.61 -5.82 -1.78
CA ILE A 32 -5.63 -5.84 -0.68
C ILE A 32 -5.08 -7.25 -0.53
N ALA A 33 -3.80 -7.40 -0.22
CA ALA A 33 -3.21 -8.71 0.04
C ALA A 33 -3.85 -9.37 1.27
N LYS A 34 -4.35 -10.58 1.06
CA LYS A 34 -5.03 -11.40 2.05
C LYS A 34 -4.07 -11.76 3.17
N PHE A 35 -4.39 -11.25 4.34
CA PHE A 35 -3.73 -11.58 5.59
C PHE A 35 -4.36 -12.83 6.21
N TYR A 36 -3.53 -13.82 6.53
CA TYR A 36 -3.97 -15.08 7.14
C TYR A 36 -3.90 -15.02 8.66
N GLU A 37 -2.71 -14.75 9.20
CA GLU A 37 -2.45 -14.77 10.63
C GLU A 37 -1.18 -14.00 11.01
N SER A 38 -1.05 -13.72 12.31
CA SER A 38 0.18 -13.27 12.92
C SER A 38 0.57 -14.18 14.08
N PHE A 39 1.88 -14.37 14.28
CA PHE A 39 2.41 -15.12 15.43
C PHE A 39 3.76 -14.56 15.87
N SER A 40 4.18 -14.92 17.08
CA SER A 40 5.50 -14.56 17.60
C SER A 40 6.48 -15.73 17.49
N TRP A 41 7.63 -15.51 16.88
CA TRP A 41 8.69 -16.52 16.75
C TRP A 41 10.07 -15.94 17.05
N LYS A 42 10.79 -16.56 18.00
CA LYS A 42 12.13 -16.14 18.46
C LYS A 42 12.25 -14.63 18.77
N GLY A 43 11.21 -14.06 19.38
CA GLY A 43 11.19 -12.63 19.72
C GLY A 43 10.93 -11.70 18.53
N ASN A 44 10.45 -12.20 17.39
CA ASN A 44 9.97 -11.43 16.23
C ASN A 44 8.46 -11.67 16.06
N ILE A 45 7.73 -10.64 15.63
CA ILE A 45 6.33 -10.82 15.19
C ILE A 45 6.40 -11.12 13.69
N CYS A 46 5.69 -12.16 13.28
CA CYS A 46 5.64 -12.65 11.91
C CYS A 46 4.21 -12.52 11.40
N PHE A 47 4.07 -12.06 10.15
CA PHE A 47 2.81 -11.95 9.45
C PHE A 47 2.80 -12.92 8.27
N VAL A 48 1.66 -13.59 8.07
CA VAL A 48 1.47 -14.56 6.99
C VAL A 48 0.42 -14.02 6.03
N PHE A 49 0.78 -13.95 4.75
CA PHE A 49 -0.07 -13.42 3.68
C PHE A 49 -0.21 -14.43 2.55
N GLU A 50 -1.15 -14.19 1.64
CA GLU A 50 -1.14 -14.84 0.33
C GLU A 50 0.17 -14.53 -0.41
N LEU A 51 0.64 -15.51 -1.18
CA LEU A 51 1.82 -15.33 -2.03
C LEU A 51 1.38 -14.64 -3.32
N LEU A 52 1.89 -13.43 -3.54
CA LEU A 52 1.72 -12.68 -4.78
C LEU A 52 2.98 -12.78 -5.66
N CYS A 53 2.91 -12.23 -6.87
CA CYS A 53 4.03 -12.20 -7.80
C CYS A 53 4.89 -10.94 -7.60
N VAL A 54 5.54 -10.49 -8.66
CA VAL A 54 6.44 -9.32 -8.65
C VAL A 54 5.68 -8.01 -8.43
N ASN A 55 6.39 -7.03 -7.88
CA ASN A 55 5.86 -5.67 -7.73
C ASN A 55 5.91 -4.87 -9.04
N LEU A 56 5.19 -3.76 -9.08
CA LEU A 56 5.08 -2.95 -10.30
C LEU A 56 6.41 -2.29 -10.70
N TYR A 57 7.28 -1.93 -9.75
CA TYR A 57 8.62 -1.42 -10.08
C TYR A 57 9.43 -2.44 -10.88
N GLN A 58 9.40 -3.71 -10.46
CA GLN A 58 10.07 -4.80 -11.19
C GLN A 58 9.47 -5.01 -12.58
N ILE A 59 8.16 -4.80 -12.77
CA ILE A 59 7.52 -4.85 -14.10
C ILE A 59 8.03 -3.72 -14.99
N ILE A 60 8.05 -2.49 -14.49
CA ILE A 60 8.57 -1.31 -15.22
C ILE A 60 10.03 -1.53 -15.62
N SER A 61 10.86 -1.96 -14.66
CA SER A 61 12.28 -2.24 -14.89
C SER A 61 12.50 -3.34 -15.93
N ARG A 62 11.74 -4.43 -15.89
CA ARG A 62 11.81 -5.52 -16.90
C ARG A 62 11.36 -5.08 -18.29
N ASN A 63 10.53 -4.03 -18.36
CA ASN A 63 10.11 -3.41 -19.60
C ASN A 63 11.06 -2.27 -20.05
N ASN A 64 12.29 -2.22 -19.49
CA ASN A 64 13.32 -1.23 -19.80
C ASN A 64 12.82 0.22 -19.71
N PHE A 65 11.92 0.51 -18.77
CA PHE A 65 11.38 1.86 -18.54
C PHE A 65 10.79 2.50 -19.82
N GLN A 66 10.11 1.70 -20.65
CA GLN A 66 9.44 2.19 -21.87
C GLN A 66 7.95 2.50 -21.67
N GLY A 67 7.46 2.44 -20.43
CA GLY A 67 6.04 2.56 -20.13
C GLY A 67 5.20 1.34 -20.53
N LEU A 68 4.05 1.18 -19.90
CA LEU A 68 3.12 0.08 -20.14
C LEU A 68 1.96 0.51 -21.06
N PRO A 69 1.32 -0.43 -21.77
CA PRO A 69 0.15 -0.11 -22.59
C PRO A 69 -0.95 0.55 -21.76
N CYS A 70 -1.57 1.62 -22.28
CA CYS A 70 -2.60 2.38 -21.57
C CYS A 70 -3.75 1.51 -21.03
N MET A 71 -4.18 0.51 -21.80
CA MET A 71 -5.22 -0.43 -21.34
C MET A 71 -4.78 -1.32 -20.17
N THR A 72 -3.51 -1.67 -20.09
CA THR A 72 -2.91 -2.39 -18.95
C THR A 72 -2.89 -1.48 -17.73
N VAL A 73 -2.40 -0.24 -17.88
CA VAL A 73 -2.36 0.74 -16.79
C VAL A 73 -3.77 1.04 -16.28
N LYS A 74 -4.75 1.23 -17.16
CA LYS A 74 -6.15 1.44 -16.77
C LYS A 74 -6.70 0.32 -15.88
N LYS A 75 -6.39 -0.94 -16.19
CA LYS A 75 -6.82 -2.10 -15.38
C LYS A 75 -6.14 -2.11 -14.01
N MET A 76 -4.84 -1.86 -13.97
CA MET A 76 -4.09 -1.76 -12.71
C MET A 76 -4.62 -0.61 -11.85
N CYS A 77 -4.88 0.56 -12.45
CA CYS A 77 -5.45 1.71 -11.76
C CYS A 77 -6.81 1.42 -11.16
N ALA A 78 -7.68 0.68 -11.88
CA ALA A 78 -8.97 0.28 -11.34
C ALA A 78 -8.81 -0.55 -10.06
N CYS A 79 -7.90 -1.54 -10.05
CA CYS A 79 -7.60 -2.33 -8.85
C CYS A 79 -7.06 -1.47 -7.70
N ILE A 80 -6.12 -0.56 -7.97
CA ILE A 80 -5.55 0.33 -6.95
C ILE A 80 -6.65 1.23 -6.36
N LEU A 81 -7.51 1.79 -7.21
CA LEU A 81 -8.63 2.65 -6.77
C LEU A 81 -9.68 1.88 -5.96
N THR A 82 -9.91 0.59 -6.24
CA THR A 82 -10.76 -0.26 -5.41
C THR A 82 -10.21 -0.35 -3.98
N CYS A 83 -8.89 -0.58 -3.83
CA CYS A 83 -8.22 -0.55 -2.52
C CYS A 83 -8.35 0.83 -1.86
N LEU A 84 -8.05 1.92 -2.57
CA LEU A 84 -8.12 3.26 -1.99
C LEU A 84 -9.55 3.64 -1.58
N THR A 85 -10.56 3.22 -2.33
CA THR A 85 -11.98 3.41 -1.97
C THR A 85 -12.31 2.71 -0.65
N PHE A 86 -11.81 1.49 -0.45
CA PHE A 86 -11.95 0.79 0.82
C PHE A 86 -11.27 1.57 1.96
N LEU A 87 -10.02 1.97 1.79
CA LEU A 87 -9.29 2.71 2.84
C LEU A 87 -9.97 4.04 3.19
N HIS A 88 -10.45 4.77 2.18
CA HIS A 88 -11.19 6.02 2.36
C HIS A 88 -12.48 5.80 3.16
N LYS A 89 -13.27 4.76 2.85
CA LYS A 89 -14.48 4.41 3.60
C LYS A 89 -14.21 4.19 5.09
N HIS A 90 -13.03 3.65 5.42
CA HIS A 90 -12.61 3.35 6.79
C HIS A 90 -11.71 4.43 7.42
N GLN A 91 -11.54 5.59 6.76
CA GLN A 91 -10.68 6.69 7.21
C GLN A 91 -9.24 6.23 7.49
N ILE A 92 -8.72 5.33 6.65
CA ILE A 92 -7.34 4.83 6.70
C ILE A 92 -6.53 5.49 5.59
N ILE A 93 -5.33 5.93 5.96
CA ILE A 93 -4.30 6.44 5.06
C ILE A 93 -3.22 5.37 4.95
N HIS A 94 -2.82 4.96 3.75
CA HIS A 94 -1.76 3.99 3.51
C HIS A 94 -0.37 4.56 3.86
N CYS A 95 -0.14 5.83 3.55
CA CYS A 95 1.07 6.60 3.87
C CYS A 95 2.36 6.17 3.17
N ASP A 96 2.41 5.03 2.45
CA ASP A 96 3.57 4.63 1.64
C ASP A 96 3.18 3.91 0.33
N LEU A 97 2.21 4.46 -0.40
CA LEU A 97 1.80 3.91 -1.69
C LEU A 97 2.88 4.20 -2.75
N LYS A 98 3.39 3.15 -3.38
CA LYS A 98 4.46 3.17 -4.40
C LYS A 98 4.45 1.89 -5.24
N PRO A 99 5.12 1.84 -6.40
CA PRO A 99 5.12 0.65 -7.25
C PRO A 99 5.66 -0.60 -6.56
N GLU A 100 6.55 -0.48 -5.58
CA GLU A 100 7.07 -1.61 -4.80
C GLU A 100 6.03 -2.24 -3.86
N ASN A 101 5.03 -1.47 -3.45
CA ASN A 101 3.95 -1.87 -2.53
C ASN A 101 2.67 -2.27 -3.27
N ILE A 102 2.77 -2.52 -4.58
CA ILE A 102 1.67 -2.98 -5.43
C ILE A 102 2.16 -4.21 -6.19
N LEU A 103 1.57 -5.38 -5.91
CA LEU A 103 2.04 -6.65 -6.45
C LEU A 103 1.04 -7.23 -7.45
N ILE A 104 1.56 -7.89 -8.47
CA ILE A 104 0.79 -8.64 -9.46
C ILE A 104 0.20 -9.89 -8.79
N VAL A 105 -1.09 -10.14 -8.99
CA VAL A 105 -1.77 -11.32 -8.45
C VAL A 105 -1.30 -12.59 -9.19
N HIS A 106 -1.33 -12.57 -10.52
CA HIS A 106 -0.92 -13.70 -11.35
C HIS A 106 -0.05 -13.24 -12.53
N PRO A 107 1.05 -13.95 -12.85
CA PRO A 107 1.89 -13.62 -14.00
C PRO A 107 1.06 -13.50 -15.29
N GLY A 108 1.32 -12.44 -16.07
CA GLY A 108 0.65 -12.19 -17.34
C GLY A 108 -0.71 -11.51 -17.26
N TYR A 109 -1.27 -11.30 -16.06
CA TYR A 109 -2.54 -10.59 -15.86
C TYR A 109 -2.32 -9.24 -15.15
N PRO A 110 -3.00 -8.16 -15.57
CA PRO A 110 -2.83 -6.83 -14.98
C PRO A 110 -3.66 -6.62 -13.72
N LEU A 111 -3.90 -7.69 -12.96
CA LEU A 111 -4.60 -7.63 -11.68
C LEU A 111 -3.56 -7.45 -10.58
N VAL A 112 -3.81 -6.48 -9.71
CA VAL A 112 -2.87 -6.11 -8.63
C VAL A 112 -3.56 -6.10 -7.28
N LYS A 113 -2.77 -6.28 -6.23
CA LYS A 113 -3.15 -6.08 -4.83
C LYS A 113 -2.13 -5.18 -4.13
N VAL A 114 -2.61 -4.31 -3.24
CA VAL A 114 -1.78 -3.43 -2.41
C VAL A 114 -1.30 -4.20 -1.17
N ILE A 115 -0.06 -3.95 -0.76
CA ILE A 115 0.61 -4.55 0.40
C ILE A 115 1.17 -3.46 1.32
N ASP A 116 1.73 -3.88 2.46
CA ASP A 116 2.57 -3.06 3.35
C ASP A 116 1.83 -1.89 4.02
N PHE A 117 1.00 -2.24 5.00
CA PHE A 117 0.27 -1.30 5.84
C PHE A 117 1.08 -0.86 7.08
N GLY A 118 2.38 -1.13 7.13
CA GLY A 118 3.24 -0.80 8.27
C GLY A 118 3.36 0.71 8.54
N SER A 119 3.11 1.55 7.53
CA SER A 119 3.08 3.01 7.68
C SER A 119 1.67 3.58 7.83
N SER A 120 0.64 2.75 7.69
CA SER A 120 -0.74 3.22 7.60
C SER A 120 -1.25 3.81 8.90
N CYS A 121 -2.18 4.77 8.84
CA CYS A 121 -2.81 5.36 10.03
C CYS A 121 -4.25 5.78 9.80
N HIS A 122 -5.00 5.93 10.88
CA HIS A 122 -6.31 6.57 10.81
C HIS A 122 -6.16 8.09 10.67
N VAL A 123 -7.05 8.72 9.90
CA VAL A 123 -7.13 10.17 9.77
C VAL A 123 -7.21 10.81 11.16
N GLY A 124 -6.39 11.83 11.41
CA GLY A 124 -6.30 12.51 12.71
C GLY A 124 -5.51 11.77 13.80
N GLN A 125 -5.02 10.55 13.54
CA GLN A 125 -4.15 9.78 14.44
C GLN A 125 -2.71 9.66 13.91
N SER A 126 -2.32 10.59 13.05
CA SER A 126 -1.01 10.67 12.41
C SER A 126 0.13 10.70 13.45
N LEU A 127 0.99 9.67 13.42
CA LEU A 127 2.14 9.57 14.33
C LEU A 127 3.38 10.34 13.86
N TYR A 128 3.45 10.68 12.57
CA TYR A 128 4.65 11.20 11.92
C TYR A 128 4.30 12.30 10.93
N THR A 129 5.13 13.35 10.87
CA THR A 129 5.02 14.41 9.86
C THR A 129 5.85 14.12 8.61
N TYR A 130 6.80 13.19 8.70
CA TYR A 130 7.64 12.76 7.59
C TYR A 130 7.26 11.33 7.17
N ILE A 131 6.36 11.23 6.19
CA ILE A 131 5.80 9.99 5.66
C ILE A 131 5.93 9.94 4.13
N GLN A 132 5.48 8.85 3.51
CA GLN A 132 5.57 8.56 2.07
C GLN A 132 7.01 8.45 1.55
N SER A 133 7.20 7.60 0.55
CA SER A 133 8.43 7.57 -0.24
C SER A 133 8.55 8.84 -1.09
N ARG A 134 9.76 9.40 -1.19
CA ARG A 134 10.01 10.79 -1.66
C ARG A 134 9.34 11.14 -3.00
N PHE A 135 9.36 10.24 -3.99
CA PHE A 135 8.81 10.52 -5.32
C PHE A 135 7.28 10.52 -5.36
N TYR A 136 6.64 9.90 -4.36
CA TYR A 136 5.19 9.74 -4.26
C TYR A 136 4.59 10.60 -3.16
N ARG A 137 5.39 11.49 -2.57
CA ARG A 137 5.01 12.30 -1.41
C ARG A 137 4.18 13.51 -1.81
N ALA A 138 3.05 13.69 -1.12
CA ALA A 138 2.14 14.80 -1.35
C ALA A 138 2.74 16.14 -0.85
N PRO A 139 2.39 17.27 -1.48
CA PRO A 139 2.93 18.58 -1.12
C PRO A 139 2.55 19.02 0.29
N GLU A 140 1.34 18.72 0.77
CA GLU A 140 0.88 19.00 2.13
C GLU A 140 1.77 18.32 3.19
N VAL A 141 2.27 17.12 2.90
CA VAL A 141 3.24 16.43 3.77
C VAL A 141 4.59 17.16 3.76
N ILE A 142 5.06 17.61 2.59
CA ILE A 142 6.32 18.36 2.47
C ILE A 142 6.24 19.71 3.22
N LEU A 143 5.10 20.37 3.13
CA LEU A 143 4.83 21.66 3.76
C LEU A 143 4.51 21.56 5.25
N GLY A 144 4.39 20.34 5.80
CA GLY A 144 4.04 20.12 7.20
C GLY A 144 2.61 20.55 7.55
N MET A 145 1.71 20.50 6.57
CA MET A 145 0.29 20.79 6.74
C MET A 145 -0.44 19.56 7.29
N GLU A 146 -1.67 19.76 7.77
CA GLU A 146 -2.57 18.65 8.03
C GLU A 146 -2.84 17.88 6.74
N TYR A 147 -2.96 16.57 6.86
CA TYR A 147 -3.13 15.66 5.74
C TYR A 147 -4.15 14.58 6.08
N ASP A 148 -4.77 14.04 5.04
CA ASP A 148 -5.77 12.99 5.13
C ASP A 148 -5.53 11.93 4.04
N THR A 149 -6.58 11.19 3.66
CA THR A 149 -6.50 10.14 2.65
C THR A 149 -6.17 10.66 1.24
N ALA A 150 -6.22 11.97 1.00
CA ALA A 150 -5.86 12.58 -0.29
C ALA A 150 -4.37 12.41 -0.64
N ILE A 151 -3.49 12.22 0.35
CA ILE A 151 -2.06 11.99 0.08
C ILE A 151 -1.83 10.70 -0.73
N ASP A 152 -2.67 9.68 -0.54
CA ASP A 152 -2.57 8.43 -1.28
C ASP A 152 -3.09 8.60 -2.72
N ILE A 153 -4.01 9.54 -2.94
CA ILE A 153 -4.47 9.92 -4.29
C ILE A 153 -3.35 10.65 -5.04
N TRP A 154 -2.58 11.49 -4.34
CA TRP A 154 -1.36 12.07 -4.91
C TRP A 154 -0.36 10.99 -5.33
N SER A 155 -0.03 10.06 -4.42
CA SER A 155 0.84 8.93 -4.73
C SER A 155 0.33 8.10 -5.92
N PHE A 156 -0.97 7.83 -5.97
CA PHE A 156 -1.62 7.13 -7.09
C PHE A 156 -1.43 7.85 -8.44
N GLY A 157 -1.55 9.19 -8.47
CA GLY A 157 -1.30 9.98 -9.67
C GLY A 157 0.14 9.85 -10.17
N CYS A 158 1.11 9.94 -9.25
CA CYS A 158 2.53 9.72 -9.55
C CYS A 158 2.78 8.32 -10.13
N ILE A 159 2.23 7.28 -9.48
CA ILE A 159 2.36 5.88 -9.91
C ILE A 159 1.76 5.68 -11.30
N THR A 160 0.59 6.27 -11.57
CA THR A 160 -0.07 6.16 -12.87
C THR A 160 0.78 6.73 -13.99
N MET A 161 1.41 7.90 -13.77
CA MET A 161 2.32 8.49 -14.73
C MET A 161 3.55 7.62 -14.96
N GLU A 162 4.18 7.14 -13.90
CA GLU A 162 5.35 6.26 -13.99
C GLU A 162 5.03 4.96 -14.75
N LEU A 163 3.86 4.35 -14.50
CA LEU A 163 3.42 3.18 -15.25
C LEU A 163 3.23 3.46 -16.75
N LEU A 164 2.81 4.67 -17.12
CA LEU A 164 2.60 5.05 -18.52
C LEU A 164 3.90 5.41 -19.25
N THR A 165 4.87 5.99 -18.54
CA THR A 165 6.08 6.54 -19.17
C THR A 165 7.32 5.69 -18.98
N GLY A 166 7.35 4.83 -17.96
CA GLY A 166 8.55 4.10 -17.54
C GLY A 166 9.34 4.89 -16.52
#